data_AF-A0A821M2M1-F1
#
_entry.id   AF-A0A821M2M1-F1
#
_cell.length_a   1.000
_cell.length_b   1.000
_cell.length_c   1.000
_cell.angle_alpha   90.00
_cell.angle_beta   90.00
_cell.angle_gamma   90.00
#
_symmetry.space_group_name_H-M   'P 1'
#
loop_
_entity.id
_entity.type
_entity.pdbx_description
1 polymer ?
#
loop_
_entity_poly.entity_id
_entity_poly.type
_entity_poly.pdbx_seq_one_letter_code
_entity_poly.pdbx_strand_id
1 'polypeptide(L)'
;MSSSLSPLSGKTFVLELARDIRFKAKQDLINYLYEQNARISYSLTASTDYVLVSNDIDTYKTRRAKQLGIPLINVEYIYEYRNLSKENQSIDIKRFIVTSAEDKENFSKSGTIPVTGSLSGSTTKPIKLDVSKIKIWNSDDVELPQFDELTYAEIGKWAIFKETNENSDIYFVLELQIIPEEYNNQMNNDYRLRFRYEKQTIINSKGIISLIQYAFSNDINELHQLFALYYYRIVTMSRIIRIRDLLPDKLGSKLLLRSLFFHRIDTQMLDDNVCQLIESLWIESIGDLNKILSVQPETIALKTIIEAEAALLEIKVDSKSSSEAENYFYSCIPHHKSFVIDLINNRRALIDKLDLCQMLRDMVTVNELTNWNIKASIEAKYRALKCHIETIKNDTHEYATISNMISSSTNPNEQVVIHQIYSVAKQTDVLNFRSTLFNQK
;
A
#
# COMPACT_ATOMS: atom_id res chain seq x y z
N MET A 1 -26.44 -28.11 32.05
CA MET A 1 -25.12 -28.28 31.40
C MET A 1 -24.59 -26.88 31.10
N SER A 2 -23.70 -26.36 31.94
CA SER A 2 -23.08 -25.05 31.74
C SER A 2 -22.12 -25.14 30.57
N SER A 3 -22.45 -24.54 29.43
CA SER A 3 -21.51 -24.32 28.35
C SER A 3 -20.41 -23.40 28.89
N SER A 4 -19.24 -23.95 29.21
CA SER A 4 -18.06 -23.14 29.51
C SER A 4 -17.79 -22.27 28.28
N LEU A 5 -18.02 -20.96 28.40
CA LEU A 5 -17.69 -20.04 27.33
C LEU A 5 -16.21 -20.15 27.01
N SER A 6 -15.87 -20.15 25.72
CA SER A 6 -14.49 -20.11 25.26
C SER A 6 -13.75 -18.92 25.89
N PRO A 7 -12.49 -19.06 26.32
CA PRO A 7 -11.65 -17.94 26.78
C PRO A 7 -11.44 -16.85 25.71
N LEU A 8 -11.74 -17.15 24.44
CA LEU A 8 -11.72 -16.20 23.33
C LEU A 8 -13.07 -15.46 23.17
N SER A 9 -14.13 -15.93 23.85
CA SER A 9 -15.47 -15.38 23.70
C SER A 9 -15.56 -13.96 24.25
N GLY A 10 -16.13 -13.05 23.46
CA GLY A 10 -16.28 -11.64 23.80
C GLY A 10 -14.99 -10.82 23.73
N LYS A 11 -13.84 -11.45 23.39
CA LYS A 11 -12.55 -10.76 23.22
C LYS A 11 -12.42 -10.15 21.84
N THR A 12 -11.83 -8.95 21.78
CA THR A 12 -11.60 -8.22 20.53
C THR A 12 -10.14 -8.34 20.09
N PHE A 13 -9.94 -8.92 18.92
CA PHE A 13 -8.63 -9.14 18.31
C PHE A 13 -8.40 -8.21 17.12
N VAL A 14 -7.19 -7.68 17.00
CA VAL A 14 -6.70 -7.05 15.76
C VAL A 14 -5.68 -7.99 15.13
N LEU A 15 -5.85 -8.34 13.86
CA LEU A 15 -4.92 -9.21 13.16
C LEU A 15 -3.89 -8.38 12.39
N GLU A 16 -2.62 -8.56 12.74
CA GLU A 16 -1.47 -8.00 12.05
C GLU A 16 -0.58 -9.16 11.57
N LEU A 17 -1.00 -9.77 10.47
CA LEU A 17 -0.37 -10.94 9.89
C LEU A 17 0.64 -10.52 8.83
N ALA A 18 1.77 -11.23 8.76
CA ALA A 18 2.77 -11.03 7.72
C ALA A 18 2.18 -11.38 6.35
N ARG A 19 2.73 -10.74 5.32
CA ARG A 19 2.21 -10.82 3.94
C ARG A 19 2.37 -12.20 3.30
N ASP A 20 3.20 -13.06 3.89
CA ASP A 20 3.47 -14.44 3.51
C ASP A 20 2.40 -15.43 4.02
N ILE A 21 1.47 -15.01 4.89
CA ILE A 21 0.34 -15.86 5.29
C ILE A 21 -0.66 -15.97 4.13
N ARG A 22 -0.79 -17.19 3.61
CA ARG A 22 -1.77 -17.58 2.58
C ARG A 22 -3.19 -17.14 2.96
N PHE A 23 -3.93 -16.60 1.98
CA PHE A 23 -5.32 -16.16 2.16
C PHE A 23 -6.21 -17.23 2.82
N LYS A 24 -6.07 -18.50 2.41
CA LYS A 24 -6.81 -19.62 3.01
C LYS A 24 -6.51 -19.80 4.51
N ALA A 25 -5.24 -19.72 4.90
CA ALA A 25 -4.85 -19.82 6.31
C ALA A 25 -5.35 -18.62 7.14
N LYS A 26 -5.37 -17.42 6.54
CA LYS A 26 -5.97 -16.23 7.15
C LYS A 26 -7.48 -16.38 7.30
N GLN A 27 -8.19 -16.89 6.30
CA GLN A 27 -9.62 -17.17 6.39
C GLN A 27 -9.93 -18.25 7.43
N ASP A 28 -9.15 -19.32 7.48
CA ASP A 28 -9.31 -20.39 8.48
C ASP A 28 -9.14 -19.85 9.92
N LEU A 29 -8.17 -18.96 10.14
CA LEU A 29 -7.95 -18.30 11.42
C LEU A 29 -9.12 -17.37 11.81
N ILE A 30 -9.59 -16.56 10.85
CA ILE A 30 -10.71 -15.65 11.03
C ILE A 30 -12.00 -16.42 11.36
N ASN A 31 -12.29 -17.46 10.59
CA ASN A 31 -13.46 -18.32 10.79
C ASN A 31 -13.43 -18.97 12.17
N TYR A 32 -12.27 -19.48 12.59
CA TYR A 32 -12.11 -20.06 13.92
C TYR A 32 -12.37 -19.06 15.05
N LEU A 33 -11.87 -17.83 14.93
CA LEU A 33 -12.14 -16.78 15.93
C LEU A 33 -13.64 -16.45 16.02
N TYR A 34 -14.35 -16.39 14.88
CA TYR A 34 -15.80 -16.19 14.87
C TYR A 34 -16.55 -17.36 15.51
N GLU A 35 -16.16 -18.61 15.23
CA GLU A 35 -16.75 -19.80 15.86
C GLU A 35 -16.60 -19.80 17.39
N GLN A 36 -15.56 -19.14 17.91
CA GLN A 36 -15.31 -18.98 19.35
C GLN A 36 -15.99 -17.74 19.97
N ASN A 37 -16.89 -17.08 19.23
CA ASN A 37 -17.56 -15.83 19.63
C ASN A 37 -16.57 -14.68 19.94
N ALA A 38 -15.40 -14.66 19.29
CA ALA A 38 -14.47 -13.55 19.35
C ALA A 38 -14.87 -12.46 18.34
N ARG A 39 -14.44 -11.22 18.59
CA ARG A 39 -14.63 -10.08 17.68
C ARG A 39 -13.32 -9.77 16.98
N ILE A 40 -13.37 -9.53 15.67
CA ILE A 40 -12.22 -9.10 14.89
C ILE A 40 -12.39 -7.63 14.53
N SER A 41 -11.41 -6.81 14.89
CA SER A 41 -11.35 -5.39 14.54
C SER A 41 -10.21 -5.15 13.56
N TYR A 42 -10.45 -4.33 12.53
CA TYR A 42 -9.42 -3.93 11.59
C TYR A 42 -8.56 -2.76 12.10
N SER A 43 -9.06 -2.02 13.09
CA SER A 43 -8.41 -0.88 13.73
C SER A 43 -8.10 -1.16 15.20
N LEU A 44 -6.99 -0.56 15.66
CA LEU A 44 -6.54 -0.64 17.05
C LEU A 44 -7.28 0.42 17.88
N THR A 45 -8.04 -0.01 18.88
CA THR A 45 -8.88 0.86 19.73
C THR A 45 -8.63 0.57 21.21
N ALA A 46 -9.10 1.44 22.12
CA ALA A 46 -9.02 1.19 23.56
C ALA A 46 -9.82 -0.05 24.01
N SER A 47 -10.78 -0.52 23.20
CA SER A 47 -11.53 -1.76 23.41
C SER A 47 -10.86 -3.01 22.82
N THR A 48 -9.69 -2.88 22.19
CA THR A 48 -8.93 -4.02 21.67
C THR A 48 -8.28 -4.77 22.84
N ASP A 49 -8.60 -6.05 23.00
CA ASP A 49 -8.00 -6.90 24.03
C ASP A 49 -6.61 -7.39 23.62
N TYR A 50 -6.43 -7.79 22.35
CA TYR A 50 -5.22 -8.44 21.86
C TYR A 50 -4.88 -8.06 20.41
N VAL A 51 -3.59 -8.02 20.08
CA VAL A 51 -3.12 -7.94 18.68
C VAL A 51 -2.47 -9.27 18.31
N LEU A 52 -3.05 -10.00 17.35
CA LEU A 52 -2.49 -11.25 16.83
C LEU A 52 -1.45 -10.96 15.76
N VAL A 53 -0.22 -11.44 15.97
CA VAL A 53 0.91 -11.27 15.06
C VAL A 53 1.45 -12.62 14.61
N SER A 54 1.86 -12.75 13.36
CA SER A 54 2.40 -14.03 12.87
C SER A 54 3.91 -14.16 12.97
N ASN A 55 4.62 -13.05 13.14
CA ASN A 55 6.06 -12.92 13.31
C ASN A 55 6.31 -11.64 14.13
N ASP A 56 7.58 -11.36 14.49
CA ASP A 56 7.95 -10.09 15.12
C ASP A 56 7.94 -8.95 14.08
N ILE A 57 6.73 -8.52 13.71
CA ILE A 57 6.49 -7.53 12.65
C ILE A 57 6.41 -6.14 13.30
N ASP A 58 7.35 -5.26 12.96
CA ASP A 58 7.32 -3.86 13.37
C ASP A 58 6.44 -3.04 12.41
N THR A 59 5.17 -2.87 12.76
CA THR A 59 4.16 -2.09 12.03
C THR A 59 3.62 -0.96 12.88
N TYR A 60 2.88 -0.05 12.25
CA TYR A 60 2.18 1.01 12.99
C TYR A 60 1.27 0.43 14.07
N LYS A 61 0.53 -0.66 13.80
CA LYS A 61 -0.40 -1.25 14.76
C LYS A 61 0.34 -1.92 15.91
N THR A 62 1.48 -2.58 15.65
CA THR A 62 2.28 -3.19 16.73
C THR A 62 2.96 -2.12 17.60
N ARG A 63 3.47 -1.02 17.03
CA ARG A 63 3.99 0.13 17.79
C ARG A 63 2.89 0.84 18.61
N ARG A 64 1.73 1.07 18.00
CA ARG A 64 0.59 1.71 18.68
C ARG A 64 0.01 0.82 19.78
N ALA A 65 -0.03 -0.49 19.58
CA ALA A 65 -0.42 -1.46 20.61
C ALA A 65 0.50 -1.37 21.83
N LYS A 66 1.82 -1.34 21.61
CA LYS A 66 2.82 -1.14 22.68
C LYS A 66 2.59 0.16 23.45
N GLN A 67 2.32 1.28 22.75
CA GLN A 67 2.01 2.57 23.38
C GLN A 67 0.73 2.56 24.22
N LEU A 68 -0.29 1.80 23.78
CA LEU A 68 -1.57 1.68 24.48
C LEU A 68 -1.57 0.56 25.55
N GLY A 69 -0.45 -0.14 25.74
CA GLY A 69 -0.35 -1.27 26.66
C GLY A 69 -1.15 -2.51 26.23
N ILE A 70 -1.54 -2.59 24.96
CA ILE A 70 -2.29 -3.72 24.40
C ILE A 70 -1.30 -4.85 24.08
N PRO A 71 -1.48 -6.06 24.63
CA PRO A 71 -0.57 -7.18 24.41
C PRO A 71 -0.59 -7.69 22.96
N LEU A 72 0.60 -7.92 22.42
CA LEU A 72 0.83 -8.57 21.13
C LEU A 72 0.98 -10.07 21.37
N ILE A 73 0.27 -10.90 20.63
CA ILE A 73 0.22 -12.36 20.82
C ILE A 73 0.54 -13.06 19.51
N ASN A 74 1.43 -14.05 19.54
CA ASN A 74 1.72 -14.86 18.36
C ASN A 74 0.49 -15.71 17.97
N VAL A 75 0.16 -15.76 16.66
CA VAL A 75 -0.90 -16.62 16.09
C VAL A 75 -0.80 -18.10 16.48
N GLU A 76 0.40 -18.58 16.81
CA GLU A 76 0.64 -19.92 17.37
C GLU A 76 -0.25 -20.22 18.58
N TYR A 77 -0.59 -19.21 19.39
CA TYR A 77 -1.56 -19.33 20.49
C TYR A 77 -2.90 -19.91 20.02
N ILE A 78 -3.41 -19.42 18.88
CA ILE A 78 -4.71 -19.84 18.35
C ILE A 78 -4.61 -21.26 17.77
N TYR A 79 -3.48 -21.60 17.14
CA TYR A 79 -3.26 -22.94 16.61
C TYR A 79 -3.10 -23.99 17.72
N GLU A 80 -2.35 -23.67 18.78
CA GLU A 80 -2.25 -24.55 19.95
C GLU A 80 -3.59 -24.69 20.66
N TYR A 81 -4.32 -23.59 20.85
CA TYR A 81 -5.65 -23.62 21.46
C TYR A 81 -6.63 -24.49 20.67
N ARG A 82 -6.55 -24.44 19.33
CA ARG A 82 -7.35 -25.28 18.43
C ARG A 82 -7.02 -26.77 18.54
N ASN A 83 -5.76 -27.12 18.79
CA ASN A 83 -5.29 -28.50 18.84
C ASN A 83 -5.49 -29.17 20.22
N LEU A 84 -5.93 -28.42 21.23
CA LEU A 84 -6.26 -29.00 22.52
C LEU A 84 -7.53 -29.84 22.45
N SER A 85 -7.44 -31.05 23.01
CA SER A 85 -8.60 -31.90 23.26
C SER A 85 -9.53 -31.21 24.27
N LYS A 86 -10.85 -31.41 24.16
CA LYS A 86 -11.88 -30.80 25.04
C LYS A 86 -11.74 -31.12 26.56
N GLU A 87 -10.67 -31.81 26.96
CA GLU A 87 -10.33 -32.11 28.35
C GLU A 87 -9.32 -31.06 28.88
N ASN A 88 -9.87 -29.93 29.36
CA ASN A 88 -9.30 -29.01 30.35
C ASN A 88 -7.76 -28.85 30.43
N GLN A 89 -7.14 -28.33 29.38
CA GLN A 89 -5.86 -27.63 29.53
C GLN A 89 -6.05 -26.16 29.16
N SER A 90 -5.87 -25.28 30.15
CA SER A 90 -5.80 -23.84 29.92
C SER A 90 -4.42 -23.52 29.34
N ILE A 91 -4.39 -22.89 28.16
CA ILE A 91 -3.16 -22.34 27.61
C ILE A 91 -2.86 -21.02 28.30
N ASP A 92 -1.69 -20.92 28.92
CA ASP A 92 -1.21 -19.66 29.46
C ASP A 92 -0.83 -18.71 28.31
N ILE A 93 -1.72 -17.75 28.06
CA ILE A 93 -1.58 -16.72 27.02
C ILE A 93 -0.27 -15.94 27.14
N LYS A 94 0.32 -15.86 28.35
CA LYS A 94 1.59 -15.15 28.60
C LYS A 94 2.77 -15.75 27.83
N ARG A 95 2.74 -17.04 27.51
CA ARG A 95 3.80 -17.71 26.74
C ARG A 95 3.87 -17.26 25.28
N PHE A 96 2.78 -16.69 24.79
CA PHE A 96 2.64 -16.25 23.40
C PHE A 96 2.69 -14.74 23.28
N ILE A 97 2.83 -14.00 24.38
CA ILE A 97 2.95 -12.54 24.31
C ILE A 97 4.32 -12.21 23.69
N VAL A 98 4.28 -11.56 22.54
CA VAL A 98 5.45 -11.00 21.85
C VAL A 98 5.86 -9.73 22.59
N THR A 99 6.52 -9.91 23.73
CA THR A 99 7.24 -8.83 24.43
C THR A 99 8.73 -9.07 24.27
N SER A 100 9.49 -8.04 23.93
CA SER A 100 10.92 -7.99 24.26
C SER A 100 11.03 -8.23 25.76
N ALA A 101 11.66 -9.35 26.15
CA ALA A 101 11.94 -9.65 27.55
C ALA A 101 13.00 -8.71 28.18
N GLU A 102 13.21 -7.51 27.65
CA GLU A 102 14.23 -6.56 28.13
C GLU A 102 13.67 -5.20 28.63
N ASP A 103 12.38 -4.90 28.48
CA ASP A 103 11.88 -3.54 28.75
C ASP A 103 11.04 -3.38 30.04
N LYS A 104 11.14 -4.31 31.01
CA LYS A 104 10.47 -4.12 32.33
C LYS A 104 11.33 -4.25 33.58
N GLU A 105 12.65 -4.47 33.49
CA GLU A 105 13.53 -4.40 34.68
C GLU A 105 14.69 -3.40 34.60
N ASN A 106 14.96 -2.74 33.46
CA ASN A 106 16.14 -1.88 33.33
C ASN A 106 15.92 -0.37 33.56
N PHE A 107 14.71 0.07 33.93
CA PHE A 107 14.48 1.48 34.33
C PHE A 107 14.58 1.71 35.85
N SER A 108 15.07 0.74 36.61
CA SER A 108 15.26 0.91 38.05
C SER A 108 16.44 0.09 38.56
N LYS A 109 17.67 0.55 38.27
CA LYS A 109 18.80 0.62 39.23
C LYS A 109 20.08 1.03 38.49
N SER A 110 20.68 2.12 38.93
CA SER A 110 22.07 2.43 38.65
C SER A 110 22.95 1.31 39.21
N GLY A 111 23.85 0.76 38.41
CA GLY A 111 24.84 -0.20 38.89
C GLY A 111 25.66 -0.77 37.76
N THR A 112 26.96 -0.47 37.76
CA THR A 112 28.01 -1.07 36.94
C THR A 112 27.91 -2.59 36.95
N ILE A 113 27.92 -3.25 35.78
CA ILE A 113 27.94 -4.72 35.69
C ILE A 113 29.37 -5.20 35.38
N PRO A 114 29.92 -6.15 36.16
CA PRO A 114 31.25 -6.71 35.98
C PRO A 114 31.25 -7.81 34.90
N VAL A 115 32.40 -7.96 34.24
CA VAL A 115 32.66 -9.05 33.28
C VAL A 115 33.01 -10.33 34.04
N THR A 116 32.14 -11.33 34.02
CA THR A 116 32.52 -12.74 34.22
C THR A 116 31.48 -13.66 33.56
N GLY A 117 31.93 -14.56 32.68
CA GLY A 117 31.12 -15.71 32.26
C GLY A 117 31.30 -16.15 30.82
N SER A 118 32.47 -16.72 30.49
CA SER A 118 32.74 -17.49 29.28
C SER A 118 31.71 -18.62 29.09
N LEU A 119 30.96 -18.59 27.99
CA LEU A 119 30.26 -19.77 27.45
C LEU A 119 30.88 -20.15 26.11
N SER A 120 31.38 -21.38 26.09
CA SER A 120 32.14 -22.02 25.04
C SER A 120 31.36 -22.22 23.75
N GLY A 121 31.95 -21.71 22.65
CA GLY A 121 32.01 -22.31 21.31
C GLY A 121 30.82 -23.12 20.78
N SER A 122 29.91 -22.45 20.08
CA SER A 122 29.48 -22.93 18.77
C SER A 122 29.99 -21.94 17.72
N THR A 123 31.05 -22.28 17.01
CA THR A 123 31.50 -21.50 15.86
C THR A 123 30.43 -21.59 14.78
N THR A 124 29.56 -20.58 14.69
CA THR A 124 28.84 -20.29 13.44
C THR A 124 29.90 -19.96 12.40
N LYS A 125 30.26 -20.94 11.57
CA LYS A 125 31.14 -20.69 10.43
C LYS A 125 30.46 -19.60 9.59
N PRO A 126 31.13 -18.48 9.29
CA PRO A 126 30.58 -17.51 8.35
C PRO A 126 30.38 -18.24 7.03
N ILE A 127 29.14 -18.26 6.53
CA ILE A 127 28.84 -18.75 5.18
C ILE A 127 29.60 -17.82 4.22
N LYS A 128 30.76 -18.27 3.75
CA LYS A 128 31.48 -17.64 2.63
C LYS A 128 30.82 -18.12 1.35
N LEU A 129 29.75 -17.46 0.93
CA LEU A 129 29.26 -17.64 -0.43
C LEU A 129 30.06 -16.71 -1.35
N ASP A 130 30.55 -17.27 -2.45
CA ASP A 130 31.37 -16.56 -3.42
C ASP A 130 30.47 -15.79 -4.39
N VAL A 131 30.17 -14.55 -4.02
CA VAL A 131 29.31 -13.63 -4.79
C VAL A 131 29.84 -13.39 -6.22
N SER A 132 31.11 -13.70 -6.50
CA SER A 132 31.70 -13.58 -7.84
C SER A 132 31.13 -14.58 -8.85
N LYS A 133 30.43 -15.62 -8.38
CA LYS A 133 29.78 -16.63 -9.23
C LYS A 133 28.40 -16.19 -9.71
N ILE A 134 27.82 -15.16 -9.10
CA ILE A 134 26.52 -14.63 -9.51
C ILE A 134 26.75 -13.72 -10.72
N LYS A 135 26.21 -14.11 -11.88
CA LYS A 135 26.28 -13.28 -13.08
C LYS A 135 25.51 -11.97 -12.85
N ILE A 136 26.08 -10.85 -13.27
CA ILE A 136 25.42 -9.54 -13.28
C ILE A 136 25.14 -9.19 -14.74
N TRP A 137 23.91 -8.80 -15.02
CA TRP A 137 23.46 -8.36 -16.33
C TRP A 137 23.21 -6.85 -16.31
N ASN A 138 23.48 -6.16 -17.41
CA ASN A 138 23.03 -4.79 -17.63
C ASN A 138 21.65 -4.78 -18.32
N SER A 139 20.93 -3.67 -18.22
CA SER A 139 19.59 -3.55 -18.80
C SER A 139 19.53 -3.66 -20.33
N ASP A 140 20.65 -3.45 -21.00
CA ASP A 140 20.83 -3.48 -22.45
C ASP A 140 21.42 -4.81 -22.97
N ASP A 141 21.67 -5.78 -22.07
CA ASP A 141 22.17 -7.09 -22.47
C ASP A 141 21.12 -7.87 -23.29
N VAL A 142 21.54 -8.38 -24.45
CA VAL A 142 20.66 -9.11 -25.39
C VAL A 142 20.12 -10.42 -24.81
N GLU A 143 20.89 -11.06 -23.92
CA GLU A 143 20.55 -12.34 -23.27
C GLU A 143 19.99 -12.15 -21.85
N LEU A 144 19.38 -11.00 -21.55
CA LEU A 144 18.76 -10.76 -20.25
C LEU A 144 17.61 -11.78 -20.02
N PRO A 145 17.62 -12.54 -18.92
CA PRO A 145 16.54 -13.48 -18.61
C PRO A 145 15.17 -12.79 -18.55
N GLN A 146 14.14 -13.50 -19.04
CA GLN A 146 12.76 -13.02 -18.92
C GLN A 146 12.28 -13.09 -17.47
N PHE A 147 11.59 -12.03 -17.04
CA PHE A 147 11.03 -11.91 -15.70
C PHE A 147 9.82 -10.99 -15.74
N ASP A 148 8.64 -11.56 -15.49
CA ASP A 148 7.38 -10.80 -15.49
C ASP A 148 7.21 -10.02 -14.17
N GLU A 149 7.61 -8.75 -14.23
CA GLU A 149 7.63 -7.84 -13.09
C GLU A 149 6.24 -7.39 -12.60
N LEU A 150 5.27 -7.24 -13.50
CA LEU A 150 4.04 -6.51 -13.17
C LEU A 150 2.87 -7.42 -12.79
N THR A 151 2.87 -8.64 -13.32
CA THR A 151 1.73 -9.56 -13.16
C THR A 151 1.83 -10.37 -11.87
N TYR A 152 3.01 -10.94 -11.58
CA TYR A 152 3.16 -11.94 -10.50
C TYR A 152 4.26 -11.61 -9.49
N ALA A 153 5.18 -10.71 -9.81
CA ALA A 153 6.30 -10.43 -8.92
C ALA A 153 5.90 -9.50 -7.75
N GLU A 154 6.58 -9.69 -6.62
CA GLU A 154 6.47 -8.90 -5.40
C GLU A 154 7.82 -8.34 -4.97
N ILE A 155 7.83 -7.22 -4.24
CA ILE A 155 9.04 -6.69 -3.61
C ILE A 155 9.26 -7.39 -2.27
N GLY A 156 10.27 -8.26 -2.21
CA GLY A 156 10.71 -8.89 -0.96
C GLY A 156 11.55 -7.95 -0.08
N LYS A 157 12.41 -7.13 -0.68
CA LYS A 157 13.25 -6.16 0.05
C LYS A 157 13.67 -5.01 -0.84
N TRP A 158 13.81 -3.81 -0.28
CA TRP A 158 14.33 -2.67 -1.02
C TRP A 158 15.10 -1.68 -0.12
N ALA A 159 15.93 -0.85 -0.73
CA ALA A 159 16.56 0.30 -0.08
C ALA A 159 16.87 1.39 -1.11
N ILE A 160 16.70 2.65 -0.72
CA ILE A 160 16.98 3.81 -1.57
C ILE A 160 17.90 4.76 -0.83
N PHE A 161 18.86 5.30 -1.56
CA PHE A 161 19.84 6.24 -1.04
C PHE A 161 20.02 7.42 -1.99
N LYS A 162 20.37 8.57 -1.42
CA LYS A 162 20.77 9.77 -2.15
C LYS A 162 22.13 10.25 -1.68
N GLU A 163 22.97 10.62 -2.64
CA GLU A 163 24.17 11.41 -2.47
C GLU A 163 23.91 12.79 -3.07
N THR A 164 24.12 13.85 -2.29
CA THR A 164 23.97 15.23 -2.77
C THR A 164 25.36 15.81 -3.03
N ASN A 165 25.63 16.20 -4.28
CA ASN A 165 26.83 16.90 -4.68
C ASN A 165 26.49 18.33 -5.15
N GLU A 166 27.50 19.20 -5.27
CA GLU A 166 27.30 20.62 -5.61
C GLU A 166 26.57 20.82 -6.94
N ASN A 167 26.78 19.92 -7.92
CA ASN A 167 26.25 20.03 -9.27
C ASN A 167 25.43 18.81 -9.73
N SER A 168 25.25 17.81 -8.86
CA SER A 168 24.52 16.60 -9.20
C SER A 168 23.93 15.90 -7.99
N ASP A 169 22.78 15.27 -8.19
CA ASP A 169 22.19 14.34 -7.25
C ASP A 169 22.37 12.92 -7.78
N ILE A 170 22.88 12.01 -6.94
CA ILE A 170 23.02 10.60 -7.29
C ILE A 170 22.07 9.79 -6.42
N TYR A 171 21.25 8.98 -7.06
CA TYR A 171 20.32 8.07 -6.41
C TYR A 171 20.77 6.63 -6.62
N PHE A 172 20.63 5.82 -5.57
CA PHE A 172 20.88 4.39 -5.61
C PHE A 172 19.61 3.66 -5.17
N VAL A 173 19.18 2.67 -5.95
CA VAL A 173 18.04 1.81 -5.65
C VAL A 173 18.50 0.37 -5.62
N LEU A 174 18.14 -0.33 -4.55
CA LEU A 174 18.31 -1.76 -4.41
C LEU A 174 16.95 -2.40 -4.27
N GLU A 175 16.72 -3.47 -5.02
CA GLU A 175 15.48 -4.23 -4.98
C GLU A 175 15.76 -5.71 -5.01
N LEU A 176 15.02 -6.45 -4.21
CA LEU A 176 14.93 -7.90 -4.23
C LEU A 176 13.49 -8.26 -4.55
N GLN A 177 13.28 -8.87 -5.69
CA GLN A 177 11.99 -9.17 -6.27
C GLN A 177 11.78 -10.67 -6.35
N ILE A 178 10.54 -11.11 -6.11
CA ILE A 178 10.21 -12.51 -5.91
C ILE A 178 8.95 -12.83 -6.71
N ILE A 179 8.98 -13.92 -7.48
CA ILE A 179 7.79 -14.55 -8.05
C ILE A 179 7.39 -15.68 -7.09
N PRO A 180 6.21 -15.58 -6.43
CA PRO A 180 5.71 -16.62 -5.55
C PRO A 180 5.63 -17.98 -6.25
N GLU A 181 5.86 -19.04 -5.47
CA GLU A 181 6.01 -20.42 -5.95
C GLU A 181 4.77 -20.92 -6.72
N GLU A 182 3.60 -20.43 -6.31
CA GLU A 182 2.29 -20.71 -6.90
C GLU A 182 2.14 -20.23 -8.35
N TYR A 183 2.89 -19.20 -8.76
CA TYR A 183 2.90 -18.66 -10.12
C TYR A 183 4.03 -19.22 -10.97
N ASN A 184 5.01 -19.90 -10.36
CA ASN A 184 6.19 -20.40 -11.07
C ASN A 184 5.84 -21.43 -12.15
N ASN A 185 4.85 -22.29 -11.88
CA ASN A 185 4.41 -23.33 -12.83
C ASN A 185 3.58 -22.77 -14.00
N GLN A 186 3.13 -21.51 -13.91
CA GLN A 186 2.37 -20.82 -14.96
C GLN A 186 3.29 -20.05 -15.91
N MET A 187 4.59 -20.01 -15.65
CA MET A 187 5.57 -19.23 -16.41
C MET A 187 6.67 -20.12 -16.97
N ASN A 188 7.18 -19.73 -18.14
CA ASN A 188 8.41 -20.27 -18.72
C ASN A 188 9.61 -19.42 -18.23
N ASN A 189 9.63 -19.05 -16.94
CA ASN A 189 10.70 -18.24 -16.37
C ASN A 189 11.79 -19.15 -15.81
N ASP A 190 13.03 -18.92 -16.22
CA ASP A 190 14.19 -19.67 -15.74
C ASP A 190 14.51 -19.36 -14.26
N TYR A 191 14.02 -18.22 -13.74
CA TYR A 191 14.32 -17.71 -12.41
C TYR A 191 13.10 -17.13 -11.70
N ARG A 192 13.00 -17.41 -10.40
CA ARG A 192 11.96 -16.86 -9.52
C ARG A 192 12.37 -15.60 -8.78
N LEU A 193 13.67 -15.38 -8.61
CA LEU A 193 14.18 -14.26 -7.82
C LEU A 193 15.04 -13.36 -8.69
N ARG A 194 14.87 -12.05 -8.50
CA ARG A 194 15.63 -11.02 -9.20
C ARG A 194 16.12 -9.97 -8.22
N PHE A 195 17.42 -9.74 -8.21
CA PHE A 195 18.02 -8.55 -7.62
C PHE A 195 18.13 -7.48 -8.71
N ARG A 196 17.72 -6.25 -8.41
CA ARG A 196 17.88 -5.09 -9.29
C ARG A 196 18.65 -4.01 -8.54
N TYR A 197 19.65 -3.46 -9.21
CA TYR A 197 20.39 -2.29 -8.79
C TYR A 197 20.22 -1.19 -9.82
N GLU A 198 19.90 0.01 -9.36
CA GLU A 198 19.87 1.19 -10.21
C GLU A 198 20.72 2.30 -9.58
N LYS A 199 21.57 2.92 -10.41
CA LYS A 199 22.28 4.15 -10.09
C LYS A 199 21.84 5.22 -11.08
N GLN A 200 21.18 6.26 -10.59
CA GLN A 200 20.70 7.37 -11.40
C GLN A 200 21.41 8.65 -10.99
N THR A 201 22.04 9.34 -11.94
CA THR A 201 22.70 10.63 -11.73
C THR A 201 21.91 11.71 -12.44
N ILE A 202 21.40 12.68 -11.67
CA ILE A 202 20.71 13.86 -12.17
C ILE A 202 21.72 15.01 -12.18
N ILE A 203 22.00 15.53 -13.37
CA ILE A 203 22.91 16.65 -13.56
C ILE A 203 22.08 17.87 -13.95
N ASN A 204 22.13 18.93 -13.14
CA ASN A 204 21.25 20.11 -13.23
C ASN A 204 21.12 20.74 -14.63
N SER A 205 22.09 20.50 -15.53
CA SER A 205 22.13 21.05 -16.90
C SER A 205 22.30 20.02 -18.03
N LYS A 206 22.52 18.72 -17.74
CA LYS A 206 22.88 17.70 -18.76
C LYS A 206 21.91 16.52 -18.85
N GLY A 207 20.83 16.53 -18.07
CA GLY A 207 19.83 15.47 -18.05
C GLY A 207 20.16 14.36 -17.06
N ILE A 208 19.57 13.19 -17.31
CA ILE A 208 19.57 12.04 -16.40
C ILE A 208 20.39 10.90 -17.02
N ILE A 209 21.33 10.36 -16.25
CA ILE A 209 22.11 9.17 -16.64
C ILE A 209 21.76 8.03 -15.68
N SER A 210 21.26 6.91 -16.20
CA SER A 210 20.93 5.72 -15.40
C SER A 210 21.78 4.52 -15.79
N LEU A 211 22.27 3.81 -14.79
CA LEU A 211 22.84 2.47 -14.90
C LEU A 211 21.89 1.51 -14.18
N ILE A 212 21.40 0.50 -14.87
CA ILE A 212 20.54 -0.53 -14.28
C ILE A 212 21.18 -1.89 -14.48
N GLN A 213 21.30 -2.62 -13.38
CA GLN A 213 21.88 -3.96 -13.33
C GLN A 213 20.91 -4.95 -12.68
N TYR A 214 21.01 -6.20 -13.11
CA TYR A 214 20.20 -7.30 -12.63
C TYR A 214 21.06 -8.48 -12.22
N ALA A 215 20.56 -9.27 -11.28
CA ALA A 215 21.04 -10.61 -11.01
C ALA A 215 19.83 -11.53 -10.77
N PHE A 216 19.93 -12.77 -11.23
CA PHE A 216 18.85 -13.75 -11.16
C PHE A 216 19.37 -15.00 -10.45
N SER A 217 18.53 -15.57 -9.59
CA SER A 217 18.80 -16.86 -8.94
C SER A 217 17.49 -17.51 -8.51
N ASN A 218 17.56 -18.79 -8.16
CA ASN A 218 16.49 -19.50 -7.47
C ASN A 218 16.81 -19.66 -5.97
N ASP A 219 18.00 -19.29 -5.51
CA ASP A 219 18.37 -19.23 -4.09
C ASP A 219 18.28 -17.80 -3.56
N ILE A 220 17.44 -17.61 -2.55
CA ILE A 220 17.25 -16.31 -1.89
C ILE A 220 18.51 -15.85 -1.14
N ASN A 221 19.32 -16.79 -0.63
CA ASN A 221 20.52 -16.45 0.12
C ASN A 221 21.58 -15.80 -0.76
N GLU A 222 21.70 -16.23 -2.01
CA GLU A 222 22.60 -15.65 -3.00
C GLU A 222 22.27 -14.18 -3.26
N LEU A 223 21.02 -13.89 -3.59
CA LEU A 223 20.59 -12.52 -3.91
C LEU A 223 20.49 -11.63 -2.67
N HIS A 224 20.16 -12.18 -1.50
CA HIS A 224 20.15 -11.43 -0.24
C HIS A 224 21.58 -11.04 0.16
N GLN A 225 22.57 -11.91 -0.03
CA GLN A 225 23.98 -11.56 0.18
C GLN A 225 24.46 -10.50 -0.81
N LEU A 226 24.08 -10.60 -2.09
CA LEU A 226 24.38 -9.57 -3.08
C LEU A 226 23.74 -8.21 -2.71
N PHE A 227 22.48 -8.24 -2.25
CA PHE A 227 21.80 -7.06 -1.70
C PHE A 227 22.58 -6.46 -0.54
N ALA A 228 23.01 -7.29 0.43
CA ALA A 228 23.75 -6.84 1.60
C ALA A 228 25.11 -6.24 1.22
N LEU A 229 25.80 -6.83 0.23
CA LEU A 229 27.07 -6.32 -0.29
C LEU A 229 26.89 -4.92 -0.90
N TYR A 230 25.94 -4.76 -1.82
CA TYR A 230 25.67 -3.46 -2.44
C TYR A 230 25.19 -2.43 -1.41
N TYR A 231 24.32 -2.85 -0.49
CA TYR A 231 23.86 -2.02 0.61
C TYR A 231 25.06 -1.49 1.43
N TYR A 232 25.93 -2.38 1.90
CA TYR A 232 27.10 -2.01 2.68
C TYR A 232 28.01 -1.05 1.91
N ARG A 233 28.29 -1.34 0.63
CA ARG A 233 29.10 -0.46 -0.23
C ARG A 233 28.53 0.95 -0.30
N ILE A 234 27.22 1.10 -0.47
CA ILE A 234 26.57 2.40 -0.54
C ILE A 234 26.60 3.10 0.82
N VAL A 235 26.24 2.42 1.92
CA VAL A 235 26.15 3.07 3.25
C VAL A 235 27.53 3.51 3.76
N THR A 236 28.62 2.89 3.28
CA THR A 236 30.00 3.33 3.58
C THR A 236 30.48 4.54 2.78
N MET A 237 29.72 5.00 1.77
CA MET A 237 30.08 6.20 1.01
C MET A 237 29.82 7.47 1.85
N SER A 238 30.66 8.49 1.65
CA SER A 238 30.48 9.78 2.32
C SER A 238 29.24 10.50 1.79
N ARG A 239 28.53 11.26 2.66
CA ARG A 239 27.38 12.11 2.29
C ARG A 239 26.16 11.34 1.74
N ILE A 240 26.03 10.06 2.07
CA ILE A 240 24.85 9.26 1.75
C ILE A 240 23.75 9.46 2.78
N ILE A 241 22.53 9.66 2.28
CA ILE A 241 21.30 9.72 3.05
C ILE A 241 20.39 8.60 2.58
N ARG A 242 19.88 7.80 3.52
CA ARG A 242 18.85 6.81 3.22
C ARG A 242 17.51 7.51 3.05
N ILE A 243 16.88 7.30 1.90
CA ILE A 243 15.54 7.79 1.62
C ILE A 243 14.53 6.73 2.05
N ARG A 244 13.49 7.17 2.76
CA ARG A 244 12.37 6.33 3.18
C ARG A 244 11.06 6.71 2.49
N ASP A 245 10.87 8.00 2.19
CA ASP A 245 9.55 8.52 1.84
C ASP A 245 9.48 9.23 0.47
N LEU A 246 10.54 9.93 0.04
CA LEU A 246 10.51 10.78 -1.17
C LEU A 246 11.35 10.20 -2.32
N LEU A 247 10.70 9.72 -3.38
CA LEU A 247 11.36 9.36 -4.64
C LEU A 247 10.99 10.36 -5.71
N PRO A 248 11.95 10.75 -6.56
CA PRO A 248 11.66 11.28 -7.88
C PRO A 248 10.77 10.31 -8.68
N ASP A 249 9.86 10.82 -9.51
CA ASP A 249 8.83 10.06 -10.24
C ASP A 249 9.32 9.02 -11.27
N LYS A 250 10.61 8.67 -11.27
CA LYS A 250 11.23 7.76 -12.24
C LYS A 250 12.37 6.92 -11.65
N LEU A 251 12.37 6.71 -10.34
CA LEU A 251 13.45 6.01 -9.64
C LEU A 251 12.96 4.62 -9.16
N GLY A 252 13.61 3.55 -9.60
CA GLY A 252 13.23 2.18 -9.26
C GLY A 252 12.39 1.48 -10.35
N SER A 253 12.11 0.20 -10.11
CA SER A 253 11.22 -0.59 -10.96
C SER A 253 9.76 -0.12 -10.82
N LYS A 254 8.92 -0.45 -11.80
CA LYS A 254 7.49 -0.11 -11.73
C LYS A 254 6.82 -0.82 -10.55
N LEU A 255 7.26 -2.04 -10.25
CA LEU A 255 6.81 -2.80 -9.08
C LEU A 255 7.19 -2.13 -7.76
N LEU A 256 8.39 -1.55 -7.66
CA LEU A 256 8.81 -0.80 -6.48
C LEU A 256 8.01 0.50 -6.34
N LEU A 257 7.88 1.27 -7.42
CA LEU A 257 7.07 2.49 -7.44
C LEU A 257 5.63 2.21 -7.00
N ARG A 258 5.03 1.11 -7.47
CA ARG A 258 3.72 0.63 -7.02
C ARG A 258 3.67 0.40 -5.51
N SER A 259 4.67 -0.28 -4.97
CA SER A 259 4.73 -0.65 -3.56
C SER A 259 4.93 0.58 -2.66
N LEU A 260 5.74 1.53 -3.10
CA LEU A 260 6.03 2.76 -2.37
C LEU A 260 4.87 3.75 -2.42
N PHE A 261 4.13 3.80 -3.53
CA PHE A 261 2.93 4.62 -3.66
C PHE A 261 1.89 4.29 -2.57
N PHE A 262 1.58 3.01 -2.37
CA PHE A 262 0.69 2.58 -1.28
C PHE A 262 1.23 2.94 0.10
N HIS A 263 2.53 2.72 0.32
CA HIS A 263 3.14 3.07 1.58
C HIS A 263 3.02 4.58 1.87
N ARG A 264 3.23 5.45 0.88
CA ARG A 264 3.08 6.91 1.05
C ARG A 264 1.67 7.29 1.48
N ILE A 265 0.66 6.80 0.76
CA ILE A 265 -0.75 7.07 1.08
C ILE A 265 -1.08 6.64 2.52
N ASP A 266 -0.46 5.56 3.01
CA ASP A 266 -0.73 5.03 4.34
C ASP A 266 0.04 5.70 5.49
N THR A 267 1.19 6.33 5.23
CA THR A 267 2.08 6.84 6.29
C THR A 267 2.37 8.33 6.24
N GLN A 268 2.02 9.01 5.16
CA GLN A 268 2.26 10.45 5.03
C GLN A 268 1.38 11.25 6.00
N MET A 269 1.97 12.24 6.65
CA MET A 269 1.20 13.29 7.33
C MET A 269 0.72 14.29 6.28
N LEU A 270 -0.58 14.57 6.28
CA LEU A 270 -1.21 15.46 5.30
C LEU A 270 -0.92 16.93 5.63
N ASP A 271 -0.60 17.71 4.61
CA ASP A 271 -0.54 19.17 4.65
C ASP A 271 -1.96 19.73 4.85
N ASP A 272 -2.09 20.83 5.60
CA ASP A 272 -3.37 21.51 5.84
C ASP A 272 -4.08 21.91 4.53
N ASN A 273 -3.34 22.33 3.50
CA ASN A 273 -3.91 22.66 2.19
C ASN A 273 -4.52 21.43 1.50
N VAL A 274 -3.83 20.29 1.62
CA VAL A 274 -4.32 19.00 1.09
C VAL A 274 -5.55 18.55 1.88
N CYS A 275 -5.53 18.68 3.21
CA CYS A 275 -6.70 18.42 4.06
C CYS A 275 -7.90 19.29 3.64
N GLN A 276 -7.70 20.59 3.43
CA GLN A 276 -8.77 21.50 3.02
C GLN A 276 -9.31 21.15 1.63
N LEU A 277 -8.44 20.79 0.69
CA LEU A 277 -8.84 20.33 -0.65
C LEU A 277 -9.73 19.08 -0.56
N ILE A 278 -9.30 18.08 0.21
CA ILE A 278 -10.03 16.81 0.34
C ILE A 278 -11.38 17.02 1.01
N GLU A 279 -11.45 17.83 2.08
CA GLU A 279 -12.74 18.17 2.71
C GLU A 279 -13.68 18.87 1.73
N SER A 280 -13.15 19.82 0.93
CA SER A 280 -13.95 20.57 -0.04
C SER A 280 -14.49 19.64 -1.13
N LEU A 281 -13.64 18.79 -1.71
CA LEU A 281 -14.02 17.78 -2.69
C LEU A 281 -15.07 16.83 -2.11
N TRP A 282 -14.93 16.43 -0.84
CA TRP A 282 -15.87 15.52 -0.20
C TRP A 282 -17.26 16.15 -0.01
N ILE A 283 -17.30 17.39 0.49
CA ILE A 283 -18.54 18.15 0.69
C ILE A 283 -19.25 18.37 -0.64
N GLU A 284 -18.51 18.79 -1.67
CA GLU A 284 -19.05 19.01 -3.01
C GLU A 284 -19.59 17.71 -3.61
N SER A 285 -18.83 16.62 -3.54
CA SER A 285 -19.23 15.30 -4.07
C SER A 285 -20.51 14.79 -3.41
N ILE A 286 -20.63 14.90 -2.09
CA ILE A 286 -21.87 14.53 -1.36
C ILE A 286 -23.02 15.45 -1.78
N GLY A 287 -22.74 16.75 -1.93
CA GLY A 287 -23.71 17.73 -2.40
C GLY A 287 -24.27 17.35 -3.77
N ASP A 288 -23.42 16.95 -4.70
CA ASP A 288 -23.82 16.55 -6.05
C ASP A 288 -24.55 15.20 -6.07
N LEU A 289 -24.09 14.22 -5.30
CA LEU A 289 -24.81 12.95 -5.12
C LEU A 289 -26.23 13.17 -4.60
N ASN A 290 -26.41 14.04 -3.60
CA ASN A 290 -27.72 14.37 -3.05
C ASN A 290 -28.63 15.13 -4.03
N LYS A 291 -28.07 15.81 -5.04
CA LYS A 291 -28.86 16.41 -6.12
C LYS A 291 -29.36 15.35 -7.10
N ILE A 292 -28.56 14.31 -7.35
CA ILE A 292 -28.82 13.30 -8.38
C ILE A 292 -29.70 12.16 -7.85
N LEU A 293 -29.42 11.68 -6.63
CA LEU A 293 -30.00 10.46 -6.08
C LEU A 293 -31.28 10.71 -5.29
N SER A 294 -32.25 9.81 -5.43
CA SER A 294 -33.48 9.81 -4.62
C SER A 294 -33.31 9.21 -3.23
N VAL A 295 -32.17 8.56 -2.97
CA VAL A 295 -31.84 7.91 -1.71
C VAL A 295 -30.52 8.48 -1.17
N GLN A 296 -30.33 8.36 0.14
CA GLN A 296 -29.07 8.75 0.78
C GLN A 296 -27.95 7.85 0.23
N PRO A 297 -26.82 8.41 -0.24
CA PRO A 297 -25.74 7.63 -0.86
C PRO A 297 -25.23 6.50 0.04
N GLU A 298 -25.22 6.71 1.36
CA GLU A 298 -24.77 5.76 2.38
C GLU A 298 -25.64 4.50 2.41
N THR A 299 -26.87 4.53 1.92
CA THR A 299 -27.77 3.37 1.94
C THR A 299 -27.53 2.39 0.79
N ILE A 300 -26.71 2.76 -0.20
CA ILE A 300 -26.42 1.93 -1.36
C ILE A 300 -25.25 0.99 -1.02
N ALA A 301 -25.50 -0.31 -1.02
CA ALA A 301 -24.47 -1.31 -0.72
C ALA A 301 -23.44 -1.44 -1.86
N LEU A 302 -22.19 -1.75 -1.53
CA LEU A 302 -21.12 -1.98 -2.51
C LEU A 302 -21.50 -3.00 -3.58
N LYS A 303 -22.19 -4.08 -3.18
CA LYS A 303 -22.71 -5.11 -4.09
C LYS A 303 -23.63 -4.51 -5.16
N THR A 304 -24.54 -3.63 -4.76
CA THR A 304 -25.50 -2.98 -5.65
C THR A 304 -24.81 -2.04 -6.64
N ILE A 305 -23.72 -1.38 -6.22
CA ILE A 305 -22.91 -0.54 -7.11
C ILE A 305 -22.19 -1.40 -8.16
N ILE A 306 -21.64 -2.55 -7.77
CA ILE A 306 -20.99 -3.49 -8.70
C ILE A 306 -21.99 -4.02 -9.73
N GLU A 307 -23.21 -4.37 -9.29
CA GLU A 307 -24.30 -4.80 -10.17
C GLU A 307 -24.73 -3.69 -11.15
N ALA A 308 -24.80 -2.44 -10.68
CA ALA A 308 -25.11 -1.29 -11.52
C ALA A 308 -24.02 -1.04 -12.59
N GLU A 309 -22.74 -1.14 -12.23
CA GLU A 309 -21.65 -1.04 -13.20
C GLU A 309 -21.67 -2.15 -14.24
N ALA A 310 -21.98 -3.39 -13.84
CA ALA A 310 -22.09 -4.50 -14.77
C ALA A 310 -23.16 -4.22 -15.84
N ALA A 311 -24.29 -3.64 -15.46
CA ALA A 311 -25.34 -3.23 -16.39
C ALA A 311 -24.87 -2.10 -17.34
N LEU A 312 -24.12 -1.12 -16.85
CA LEU A 312 -23.53 -0.08 -17.72
C LEU A 312 -22.50 -0.66 -18.70
N LEU A 313 -21.71 -1.64 -18.28
CA LEU A 313 -20.77 -2.33 -19.16
C LEU A 313 -21.48 -3.17 -20.22
N GLU A 314 -22.63 -3.76 -19.91
CA GLU A 314 -23.49 -4.44 -20.89
C GLU A 314 -23.99 -3.46 -21.96
N ILE A 315 -24.51 -2.29 -21.55
CA ILE A 315 -24.91 -1.20 -22.47
C ILE A 315 -23.75 -0.76 -23.36
N LYS A 316 -22.53 -0.73 -22.82
CA LYS A 316 -21.31 -0.37 -23.57
C LYS A 316 -20.95 -1.37 -24.67
N VAL A 317 -21.19 -2.66 -24.42
CA VAL A 317 -20.85 -3.75 -25.34
C VAL A 317 -21.94 -3.98 -26.37
N ASP A 318 -23.21 -3.91 -25.96
CA ASP A 318 -24.37 -4.10 -26.84
C ASP A 318 -25.40 -2.98 -26.68
N SER A 319 -25.29 -1.96 -27.53
CA SER A 319 -26.19 -0.80 -27.54
C SER A 319 -27.64 -1.13 -27.93
N LYS A 320 -27.94 -2.37 -28.36
CA LYS A 320 -29.30 -2.81 -28.75
C LYS A 320 -30.05 -3.53 -27.61
N SER A 321 -29.34 -3.96 -26.57
CA SER A 321 -29.89 -4.57 -25.34
C SER A 321 -30.30 -3.55 -24.26
N SER A 322 -30.21 -2.25 -24.61
CA SER A 322 -30.14 -1.12 -23.68
C SER A 322 -31.27 -1.00 -22.66
N SER A 323 -32.52 -1.35 -22.99
CA SER A 323 -33.66 -1.01 -22.13
C SER A 323 -33.70 -1.78 -20.81
N GLU A 324 -33.37 -3.08 -20.82
CA GLU A 324 -33.44 -3.90 -19.59
C GLU A 324 -32.27 -3.59 -18.66
N ALA A 325 -31.04 -3.51 -19.20
CA ALA A 325 -29.85 -3.14 -18.46
C ALA A 325 -29.95 -1.71 -17.89
N GLU A 326 -30.51 -0.77 -18.64
CA GLU A 326 -30.73 0.61 -18.17
C GLU A 326 -31.77 0.68 -17.05
N ASN A 327 -32.90 -0.04 -17.20
CA ASN A 327 -33.90 -0.13 -16.13
C ASN A 327 -33.31 -0.78 -14.87
N TYR A 328 -32.48 -1.81 -15.04
CA TYR A 328 -31.78 -2.47 -13.94
C TYR A 328 -30.82 -1.49 -13.24
N PHE A 329 -30.03 -0.72 -14.01
CA PHE A 329 -29.16 0.32 -13.47
C PHE A 329 -29.92 1.33 -12.60
N TYR A 330 -31.02 1.90 -13.10
CA TYR A 330 -31.83 2.86 -12.35
C TYR A 330 -32.55 2.25 -11.15
N SER A 331 -32.77 0.93 -11.15
CA SER A 331 -33.28 0.20 -9.98
C SER A 331 -32.22 0.02 -8.89
N CYS A 332 -30.96 -0.22 -9.29
CA CYS A 332 -29.83 -0.35 -8.37
C CYS A 332 -29.38 1.00 -7.80
N ILE A 333 -29.42 2.06 -8.60
CA ILE A 333 -29.02 3.42 -8.22
C ILE A 333 -30.22 4.35 -8.44
N PRO A 334 -31.11 4.52 -7.44
CA PRO A 334 -32.31 5.31 -7.59
C PRO A 334 -31.99 6.80 -7.77
N HIS A 335 -32.32 7.35 -8.94
CA HIS A 335 -32.15 8.77 -9.26
C HIS A 335 -33.42 9.57 -8.97
N HIS A 336 -33.29 10.89 -8.76
CA HIS A 336 -34.42 11.81 -8.79
C HIS A 336 -35.05 11.85 -10.19
N LYS A 337 -36.38 11.99 -10.26
CA LYS A 337 -37.13 11.93 -11.53
C LYS A 337 -36.62 12.90 -12.58
N SER A 338 -36.10 14.06 -12.18
CA SER A 338 -35.48 15.05 -13.07
C SER A 338 -34.19 14.58 -13.75
N PHE A 339 -33.52 13.56 -13.21
CA PHE A 339 -32.25 13.01 -13.71
C PHE A 339 -32.41 11.64 -14.41
N VAL A 340 -33.64 11.10 -14.45
CA VAL A 340 -34.00 9.88 -15.19
C VAL A 340 -34.49 10.20 -16.61
N ILE A 341 -34.66 11.49 -16.94
CA ILE A 341 -35.33 11.95 -18.17
C ILE A 341 -34.52 11.64 -19.43
N ASP A 342 -33.20 11.52 -19.32
CA ASP A 342 -32.33 11.22 -20.45
C ASP A 342 -31.98 9.73 -20.46
N LEU A 343 -32.44 9.02 -21.50
CA LEU A 343 -31.94 7.69 -21.85
C LEU A 343 -30.41 7.72 -21.87
N ILE A 344 -29.76 6.61 -21.50
CA ILE A 344 -28.31 6.40 -21.72
C ILE A 344 -28.07 6.19 -23.23
N ASN A 345 -28.31 7.26 -24.00
CA ASN A 345 -28.45 7.25 -25.45
C ASN A 345 -27.14 7.60 -26.18
N ASN A 346 -26.11 7.99 -25.43
CA ASN A 346 -24.83 8.40 -25.97
C ASN A 346 -23.67 8.04 -25.03
N ARG A 347 -22.47 7.99 -25.61
CA ARG A 347 -21.25 7.61 -24.89
C ARG A 347 -20.92 8.51 -23.70
N ARG A 348 -21.26 9.80 -23.77
CA ARG A 348 -21.01 10.75 -22.69
C ARG A 348 -21.90 10.44 -21.49
N ALA A 349 -23.20 10.27 -21.71
CA ALA A 349 -24.15 9.86 -20.66
C ALA A 349 -23.73 8.54 -20.00
N LEU A 350 -23.23 7.57 -20.78
CA LEU A 350 -22.71 6.32 -20.25
C LEU A 350 -21.47 6.53 -19.36
N ILE A 351 -20.52 7.37 -19.80
CA ILE A 351 -19.33 7.71 -19.00
C ILE A 351 -19.74 8.43 -17.71
N ASP A 352 -20.63 9.41 -17.79
CA ASP A 352 -21.12 10.14 -16.62
C ASP A 352 -21.76 9.20 -15.58
N LYS A 353 -22.47 8.16 -16.03
CA LYS A 353 -23.06 7.13 -15.14
C LYS A 353 -22.02 6.17 -14.57
N LEU A 354 -20.97 5.81 -15.34
CA LEU A 354 -19.84 5.03 -14.83
C LEU A 354 -19.05 5.83 -13.77
N ASP A 355 -18.84 7.12 -14.01
CA ASP A 355 -18.18 8.03 -13.07
C ASP A 355 -19.01 8.19 -11.79
N LEU A 356 -20.35 8.24 -11.90
CA LEU A 356 -21.25 8.21 -10.73
C LEU A 356 -21.08 6.92 -9.90
N CYS A 357 -21.04 5.75 -10.53
CA CYS A 357 -20.78 4.49 -9.82
C CYS A 357 -19.43 4.50 -9.11
N GLN A 358 -18.41 5.06 -9.76
CA GLN A 358 -17.08 5.18 -9.17
C GLN A 358 -17.09 6.11 -7.96
N MET A 359 -17.75 7.26 -8.04
CA MET A 359 -17.91 8.19 -6.91
C MET A 359 -18.67 7.55 -5.73
N LEU A 360 -19.74 6.80 -6.01
CA LEU A 360 -20.48 6.04 -4.98
C LEU A 360 -19.63 4.94 -4.35
N ARG A 361 -18.85 4.21 -5.14
CA ARG A 361 -17.91 3.20 -4.63
C ARG A 361 -16.90 3.82 -3.69
N ASP A 362 -16.31 4.95 -4.07
CA ASP A 362 -15.31 5.63 -3.26
C ASP A 362 -15.94 6.11 -1.93
N MET A 363 -17.19 6.59 -1.98
CA MET A 363 -17.97 6.96 -0.80
C MET A 363 -18.23 5.79 0.15
N VAL A 364 -18.75 4.67 -0.37
CA VAL A 364 -18.99 3.45 0.42
C VAL A 364 -17.68 2.90 0.98
N THR A 365 -16.59 2.96 0.22
CA THR A 365 -15.26 2.53 0.67
C THR A 365 -14.80 3.35 1.88
N VAL A 366 -14.97 4.68 1.87
CA VAL A 366 -14.67 5.52 3.04
C VAL A 366 -15.55 5.18 4.23
N ASN A 367 -16.84 4.95 4.00
CA ASN A 367 -17.77 4.57 5.07
C ASN A 367 -17.38 3.23 5.70
N GLU A 368 -16.99 2.23 4.91
CA GLU A 368 -16.47 0.96 5.42
C GLU A 368 -15.15 1.16 6.19
N LEU A 369 -14.22 1.97 5.66
CA LEU A 369 -12.94 2.29 6.32
C LEU A 369 -13.13 3.03 7.65
N THR A 370 -14.24 3.74 7.82
CA THR A 370 -14.56 4.55 9.01
C THR A 370 -15.60 3.89 9.91
N ASN A 371 -15.88 2.61 9.68
CA ASN A 371 -16.83 1.81 10.45
C ASN A 371 -18.24 2.42 10.47
N TRP A 372 -18.67 2.93 9.32
CA TRP A 372 -19.95 3.59 9.09
C TRP A 372 -20.17 4.81 10.00
N ASN A 373 -19.09 5.39 10.50
CA ASN A 373 -19.14 6.59 11.29
C ASN A 373 -19.26 7.82 10.37
N ILE A 374 -20.31 8.60 10.58
CA ILE A 374 -20.70 9.78 9.78
C ILE A 374 -19.58 10.85 9.72
N LYS A 375 -18.59 10.77 10.63
CA LYS A 375 -17.39 11.60 10.61
C LYS A 375 -16.17 10.78 10.19
N ALA A 376 -16.10 10.45 8.90
CA ALA A 376 -14.89 9.92 8.29
C ALA A 376 -13.69 10.84 8.57
N SER A 377 -12.55 10.29 9.01
CA SER A 377 -11.34 11.10 9.19
C SER A 377 -10.83 11.58 7.84
N ILE A 378 -10.12 12.72 7.83
CA ILE A 378 -9.58 13.29 6.60
C ILE A 378 -8.59 12.33 5.93
N GLU A 379 -7.87 11.53 6.73
CA GLU A 379 -6.97 10.50 6.24
C GLU A 379 -7.71 9.34 5.57
N ALA A 380 -8.90 8.96 6.07
CA ALA A 380 -9.71 7.94 5.43
C ALA A 380 -10.25 8.42 4.07
N LYS A 381 -10.70 9.68 4.00
CA LYS A 381 -11.10 10.32 2.74
C LYS A 381 -9.94 10.38 1.76
N TYR A 382 -8.76 10.80 2.21
CA TYR A 382 -7.54 10.81 1.39
C TYR A 382 -7.20 9.43 0.82
N ARG A 383 -7.16 8.40 1.66
CA ARG A 383 -6.82 7.03 1.27
C ARG A 383 -7.77 6.47 0.23
N ALA A 384 -9.06 6.80 0.30
CA ALA A 384 -10.04 6.34 -0.66
C ALA A 384 -9.87 6.93 -2.06
N LEU A 385 -9.30 8.14 -2.19
CA LEU A 385 -8.97 8.71 -3.49
C LEU A 385 -7.95 7.86 -4.26
N LYS A 386 -7.13 7.06 -3.56
CA LYS A 386 -6.03 6.26 -4.14
C LYS A 386 -5.09 7.10 -5.02
N CYS A 387 -4.97 8.37 -4.67
CA CYS A 387 -4.11 9.36 -5.29
C CYS A 387 -3.17 9.93 -4.24
N HIS A 388 -1.94 10.18 -4.65
CA HIS A 388 -0.98 10.93 -3.88
C HIS A 388 -1.11 12.41 -4.27
N ILE A 389 -1.29 13.29 -3.29
CA ILE A 389 -1.48 14.72 -3.52
C ILE A 389 -0.51 15.50 -2.64
N GLU A 390 0.24 16.42 -3.26
CA GLU A 390 1.19 17.29 -2.55
C GLU A 390 1.00 18.75 -2.95
N THR A 391 1.18 19.64 -1.98
CA THR A 391 1.18 21.09 -2.21
C THR A 391 2.46 21.50 -2.93
N ILE A 392 2.34 22.14 -4.09
CA ILE A 392 3.49 22.79 -4.75
C ILE A 392 3.67 24.17 -4.10
N LYS A 393 4.86 24.41 -3.53
CA LYS A 393 5.17 25.68 -2.88
C LYS A 393 5.31 26.81 -3.90
N ASN A 394 4.84 27.99 -3.52
CA ASN A 394 4.81 29.19 -4.36
C ASN A 394 6.19 29.72 -4.76
N ASP A 395 7.24 29.39 -4.01
CA ASP A 395 8.63 29.77 -4.26
C ASP A 395 9.36 28.83 -5.25
N THR A 396 8.68 27.78 -5.73
CA THR A 396 9.28 26.81 -6.66
C THR A 396 9.23 27.29 -8.10
N HIS A 397 10.24 26.87 -8.87
CA HIS A 397 10.26 27.07 -10.32
C HIS A 397 9.06 26.45 -11.03
N GLU A 398 8.59 25.29 -10.55
CA GLU A 398 7.42 24.59 -11.06
C GLU A 398 6.15 25.45 -10.90
N TYR A 399 5.94 26.04 -9.72
CA TYR A 399 4.81 26.93 -9.47
C TYR A 399 4.81 28.14 -10.43
N ALA A 400 5.97 28.79 -10.59
CA ALA A 400 6.12 29.93 -11.50
C ALA A 400 5.84 29.53 -12.96
N THR A 401 6.31 28.35 -13.37
CA THR A 401 6.10 27.82 -14.73
C THR A 401 4.61 27.61 -15.00
N ILE A 402 3.90 26.92 -14.11
CA ILE A 402 2.46 26.66 -14.25
C ILE A 402 1.67 27.96 -14.21
N SER A 403 2.03 28.88 -13.31
CA SER A 403 1.37 30.20 -13.21
C SER A 403 1.48 30.99 -14.52
N ASN A 404 2.67 31.01 -15.13
CA ASN A 404 2.89 31.66 -16.42
C ASN A 404 2.10 30.99 -17.55
N MET A 405 2.03 29.65 -17.57
CA MET A 405 1.22 28.92 -18.56
C MET A 405 -0.25 29.35 -18.46
N ILE A 406 -0.82 29.37 -17.26
CA ILE A 406 -2.21 29.80 -17.03
C ILE A 406 -2.40 31.25 -17.49
N SER A 407 -1.53 32.18 -17.07
CA SER A 407 -1.63 33.58 -17.48
C SER A 407 -1.54 33.77 -19.01
N SER A 408 -0.73 32.95 -19.69
CA SER A 408 -0.56 33.03 -21.15
C SER A 408 -1.72 32.40 -21.94
N SER A 409 -2.44 31.44 -21.36
CA SER A 409 -3.55 30.73 -22.02
C SER A 409 -4.93 31.29 -21.69
N THR A 410 -5.04 32.15 -20.68
CA THR A 410 -6.33 32.72 -20.24
C THR A 410 -6.76 33.86 -21.15
N ASN A 411 -8.06 33.97 -21.43
CA ASN A 411 -8.60 35.09 -22.19
C ASN A 411 -8.27 36.42 -21.48
N PRO A 412 -7.87 37.49 -22.20
CA PRO A 412 -7.54 38.79 -21.60
C PRO A 412 -8.67 39.42 -20.78
N ASN A 413 -9.91 38.96 -21.00
CA ASN A 413 -11.11 39.46 -20.34
C ASN A 413 -11.52 38.65 -19.09
N GLU A 414 -10.83 37.54 -18.81
CA GLU A 414 -11.10 36.67 -17.65
C GLU A 414 -9.96 36.80 -16.63
N GLN A 415 -10.32 37.15 -15.39
CA GLN A 415 -9.36 37.20 -14.30
C GLN A 415 -9.36 35.88 -13.55
N VAL A 416 -8.33 35.06 -13.79
CA VAL A 416 -8.10 33.82 -13.04
C VAL A 416 -7.13 34.09 -11.89
N VAL A 417 -7.53 33.76 -10.66
CA VAL A 417 -6.69 33.86 -9.47
C VAL A 417 -6.29 32.45 -9.04
N ILE A 418 -4.97 32.20 -8.99
CA ILE A 418 -4.44 30.92 -8.53
C ILE A 418 -4.36 30.94 -7.00
N HIS A 419 -5.19 30.14 -6.35
CA HIS A 419 -5.19 30.00 -4.90
C HIS A 419 -4.11 29.03 -4.41
N GLN A 420 -3.99 27.86 -5.04
CA GLN A 420 -3.00 26.84 -4.71
C GLN A 420 -2.78 25.92 -5.92
N ILE A 421 -1.55 25.41 -6.06
CA ILE A 421 -1.20 24.38 -7.06
C ILE A 421 -0.86 23.09 -6.32
N TYR A 422 -1.37 21.97 -6.82
CA TYR A 422 -1.13 20.64 -6.26
C TYR A 422 -0.48 19.75 -7.31
N SER A 423 0.51 18.96 -6.90
CA SER A 423 0.99 17.81 -7.64
C SER A 423 0.09 16.62 -7.32
N VAL A 424 -0.32 15.88 -8.36
CA VAL A 424 -1.22 14.73 -8.20
C VAL A 424 -0.61 13.54 -8.95
N ALA A 425 -0.47 12.42 -8.25
CA ALA A 425 -0.04 11.17 -8.83
C ALA A 425 -1.05 10.07 -8.52
N LYS A 426 -1.46 9.31 -9.55
CA LYS A 426 -2.33 8.15 -9.41
C LYS A 426 -1.56 6.90 -9.81
N GLN A 427 -1.71 5.84 -9.02
CA GLN A 427 -0.97 4.58 -9.23
C GLN A 427 -1.16 4.01 -10.64
N THR A 428 -2.41 3.97 -11.10
CA THR A 428 -2.75 3.44 -12.44
C THR A 428 -2.03 4.20 -13.53
N ASP A 429 -1.89 5.51 -13.36
CA ASP A 429 -1.38 6.41 -14.37
C ASP A 429 0.13 6.23 -14.45
N VAL A 430 0.82 6.19 -13.30
CA VAL A 430 2.26 5.92 -13.22
C VAL A 430 2.62 4.58 -13.87
N LEU A 431 1.82 3.54 -13.64
CA LEU A 431 2.09 2.20 -14.18
C LEU A 431 1.84 2.11 -15.69
N ASN A 432 0.75 2.72 -16.15
CA ASN A 432 0.28 2.64 -17.53
C ASN A 432 0.85 3.73 -18.44
N PHE A 433 1.52 4.74 -17.88
CA PHE A 433 2.12 5.82 -18.65
C PHE A 433 3.15 5.27 -19.63
N ARG A 434 3.00 5.66 -20.90
CA ARG A 434 3.86 5.23 -22.01
C ARG A 434 4.89 6.30 -22.29
N SER A 435 5.94 6.34 -21.48
CA SER A 435 7.05 7.28 -21.62
C SER A 435 7.82 7.16 -22.94
N THR A 436 7.61 6.08 -23.69
CA THR A 436 8.25 5.81 -25.00
C THR A 436 7.57 6.52 -26.16
N LEU A 437 6.37 7.07 -25.96
CA LEU A 437 5.66 7.81 -27.01
C LEU A 437 6.25 9.21 -27.19
N PHE A 438 6.35 9.66 -28.44
CA PHE A 438 6.77 11.01 -28.79
C PHE A 438 5.62 12.02 -28.55
N ASN A 439 5.95 13.32 -28.49
CA ASN A 439 4.98 14.42 -28.33
C ASN A 439 4.14 14.33 -27.04
N GLN A 440 4.80 14.06 -25.92
CA GLN A 440 4.22 14.20 -24.58
C GLN A 440 3.97 15.70 -24.33
N LYS A 441 2.72 16.07 -24.04
CA LYS A 441 2.29 17.43 -23.75
C LYS A 441 1.49 17.46 -22.47
#